data_AF-A0A897MVG3-F1
#
_entry.id   AF-A0A897MVG3-F1
#
_cell.length_a   1.000
_cell.length_b   1.000
_cell.length_c   1.000
_cell.angle_alpha   90.00
_cell.angle_beta   90.00
_cell.angle_gamma   90.00
#
_symmetry.space_group_name_H-M   'P 1'
#
loop_
_entity.id
_entity.type
_entity.pdbx_description
1 polymer ?
#
loop_
_entity_poly.entity_id
_entity_poly.type
_entity_poly.pdbx_seq_one_letter_code
_entity_poly.pdbx_strand_id
1 'polypeptide(L)'
;MADQTIKAGSLLEAVEQLRAERDAGNIESEEFRELLMQLNQSWLTPDMTTSPPTSQPSDNNTSAQYEESHPGWSGQSQPKSDEESSNRSFVRNFDWQYQYHSESFELDVPKRLYRYYARRYRTRSFATYIADPFDQGLIRDIIDRLKEFCTDYDIPEDQLHEVARSFVQHFEYASDKVTQGELEYPKFPIETLLHEGGDCEDSSIILGAILRELGYNVAILVLPRKQHMMLGVSFHANIGGACVEHEGEEYTLVETTSPGWDYGSIPPRYTNASVRAYPVNDQPVLVHKWSAEPTGDGDVVIDGHIANFGNAPANKVTAVFYFETERGRAISREKICSIDLLYNGQSHEFSQTVFEPNNEGDVRGRLKLSIDGSLHDVSTSFTR
;
A
#
# COMPACT_ATOMS: atom_id res chain seq x y z
N MET A 1 20.38 -25.50 -4.40
CA MET A 1 20.20 -26.09 -5.75
C MET A 1 19.03 -25.33 -6.35
N ALA A 2 19.10 -24.57 -7.44
CA ALA A 2 20.14 -24.37 -8.44
C ALA A 2 20.33 -22.86 -8.69
N ASP A 3 21.58 -22.47 -8.89
CA ASP A 3 21.99 -21.16 -9.41
C ASP A 3 21.62 -21.11 -10.91
N GLN A 4 20.37 -20.73 -11.20
CA GLN A 4 19.95 -20.40 -12.57
C GLN A 4 19.94 -18.88 -12.70
N THR A 5 21.05 -18.33 -13.17
CA THR A 5 21.13 -16.94 -13.61
C THR A 5 20.14 -16.75 -14.76
N ILE A 6 19.02 -16.06 -14.50
CA ILE A 6 18.02 -15.68 -15.49
C ILE A 6 18.72 -14.82 -16.55
N LYS A 7 18.99 -15.39 -17.72
CA LYS A 7 19.54 -14.67 -18.88
C LYS A 7 18.40 -14.14 -19.74
N ALA A 8 17.68 -13.13 -19.26
CA ALA A 8 16.64 -12.45 -20.02
C ALA A 8 17.16 -11.08 -20.52
N GLY A 9 16.83 -10.72 -21.77
CA GLY A 9 17.19 -9.44 -22.38
C GLY A 9 16.22 -8.30 -22.06
N SER A 10 15.09 -8.60 -21.41
CA SER A 10 14.08 -7.63 -20.94
C SER A 10 13.31 -8.12 -19.70
N LEU A 11 12.69 -7.21 -18.95
CA LEU A 11 11.83 -7.53 -17.79
C LEU A 11 10.68 -8.46 -18.18
N LEU A 12 10.09 -8.24 -19.35
CA LEU A 12 8.99 -9.04 -19.86
C LEU A 12 9.40 -10.50 -20.07
N GLU A 13 10.57 -10.75 -20.66
CA GLU A 13 11.12 -12.10 -20.85
C GLU A 13 11.41 -12.79 -19.50
N ALA A 14 11.93 -12.05 -18.51
CA ALA A 14 12.18 -12.60 -17.18
C ALA A 14 10.89 -12.99 -16.44
N VAL A 15 9.86 -12.14 -16.54
CA VAL A 15 8.54 -12.39 -15.95
C VAL A 15 7.84 -13.57 -16.64
N GLU A 16 7.93 -13.68 -17.96
CA GLU A 16 7.38 -14.82 -18.71
C GLU A 16 8.11 -16.13 -18.37
N GLN A 17 9.43 -16.07 -18.16
CA GLN A 17 10.22 -17.23 -17.76
C GLN A 17 9.83 -17.72 -16.35
N LEU A 18 9.67 -16.80 -15.39
CA LEU A 18 9.17 -17.16 -14.05
C LEU A 18 7.74 -17.71 -14.08
N ARG A 19 6.86 -17.15 -14.92
CA ARG A 19 5.49 -17.67 -15.08
C ARG A 19 5.51 -19.11 -15.61
N ALA A 20 6.38 -19.38 -16.58
CA ALA A 20 6.56 -20.73 -17.12
C ALA A 20 7.10 -21.71 -16.06
N GLU A 21 8.02 -21.27 -15.19
CA GLU A 21 8.54 -22.12 -14.10
C GLU A 21 7.48 -22.42 -13.04
N ARG A 22 6.67 -21.43 -12.66
CA ARG A 22 5.53 -21.63 -11.74
C ARG A 22 4.50 -22.57 -12.33
N ASP A 23 4.12 -22.36 -13.59
CA ASP A 23 3.10 -23.19 -14.27
C ASP A 23 3.59 -24.64 -14.49
N ALA A 24 4.91 -24.84 -14.55
CA ALA A 24 5.55 -26.15 -14.56
C ALA A 24 5.68 -26.80 -13.16
N GLY A 25 5.32 -26.08 -12.08
CA GLY A 25 5.45 -26.55 -10.70
C GLY A 25 6.90 -26.58 -10.18
N ASN A 26 7.81 -25.84 -10.82
CA ASN A 26 9.22 -25.80 -10.43
C ASN A 26 9.51 -24.80 -9.31
N ILE A 27 8.62 -23.81 -9.12
CA ILE A 27 8.67 -22.81 -8.06
C ILE A 27 7.30 -22.67 -7.42
N GLU A 28 7.27 -22.53 -6.10
CA GLU A 28 6.04 -22.37 -5.34
C GLU A 28 5.43 -20.97 -5.52
N SER A 29 4.13 -20.82 -5.25
CA SER A 29 3.44 -19.54 -5.47
C SER A 29 4.03 -18.37 -4.68
N GLU A 30 4.58 -18.65 -3.50
CA GLU A 30 5.21 -17.64 -2.65
C GLU A 30 6.60 -17.25 -3.17
N GLU A 31 7.41 -18.23 -3.57
CA GLU A 31 8.70 -18.01 -4.22
C GLU A 31 8.55 -17.25 -5.55
N PHE A 32 7.51 -17.56 -6.33
CA PHE A 32 7.17 -16.81 -7.54
C PHE A 32 6.85 -15.34 -7.26
N ARG A 33 6.13 -15.04 -6.17
CA ARG A 33 5.83 -13.66 -5.76
C ARG A 33 7.09 -12.91 -5.33
N GLU A 34 7.94 -13.54 -4.53
CA GLU A 34 9.22 -12.95 -4.11
C GLU A 34 10.13 -12.66 -5.31
N LEU A 35 10.25 -13.61 -6.24
CA LEU A 35 11.07 -13.45 -7.46
C LEU A 35 10.52 -12.35 -8.38
N LEU A 36 9.20 -12.24 -8.52
CA LEU A 36 8.58 -11.13 -9.26
C LEU A 36 8.84 -9.78 -8.58
N MET A 37 8.76 -9.71 -7.25
CA MET A 37 9.10 -8.49 -6.50
C MET A 37 10.57 -8.12 -6.70
N GLN A 38 11.49 -9.08 -6.59
CA GLN A 38 12.92 -8.86 -6.76
C GLN A 38 13.27 -8.42 -8.19
N LEU A 39 12.65 -9.01 -9.22
CA LEU A 39 12.81 -8.57 -10.61
C LEU A 39 12.25 -7.17 -10.82
N ASN A 40 11.07 -6.86 -10.29
CA ASN A 40 10.52 -5.52 -10.44
C ASN A 40 11.41 -4.49 -9.70
N GLN A 41 11.98 -4.84 -8.55
CA GLN A 41 12.92 -3.99 -7.82
C GLN A 41 14.26 -3.80 -8.56
N SER A 42 14.85 -4.85 -9.13
CA SER A 42 16.14 -4.77 -9.83
C SER A 42 16.06 -3.97 -11.12
N TRP A 43 14.92 -4.01 -11.81
CA TRP A 43 14.67 -3.17 -12.98
C TRP A 43 14.34 -1.71 -12.62
N LEU A 44 14.07 -1.41 -11.35
CA LEU A 44 13.87 -0.05 -10.85
C LEU A 44 15.18 0.60 -10.35
N THR A 45 16.29 -0.13 -10.30
CA THR A 45 17.62 0.39 -9.94
C THR A 45 18.49 0.67 -11.18
N PRO A 46 19.19 1.82 -11.29
CA PRO A 46 20.13 2.07 -12.38
C PRO A 46 21.37 1.17 -12.26
N ASP A 47 21.91 0.74 -13.41
CA ASP A 47 23.07 -0.14 -13.53
C ASP A 47 24.35 0.52 -12.96
N MET A 48 24.88 -0.01 -11.86
CA MET A 48 26.08 0.48 -11.17
C MET A 48 27.35 -0.09 -11.81
N THR A 49 27.81 0.49 -12.91
CA THR A 49 29.19 0.30 -13.38
C THR A 49 29.94 1.62 -13.50
N THR A 50 30.31 2.21 -12.36
CA THR A 50 31.60 2.91 -12.12
C THR A 50 31.67 3.47 -10.69
N SER A 51 32.58 2.97 -9.85
CA SER A 51 33.10 3.66 -8.64
C SER A 51 34.31 4.55 -9.02
N PRO A 52 34.98 5.38 -8.17
CA PRO A 52 34.82 5.79 -6.73
C PRO A 52 35.00 7.36 -6.57
N PRO A 53 35.40 8.03 -5.43
CA PRO A 53 35.78 7.56 -4.09
C PRO A 53 35.20 8.29 -2.84
N THR A 54 35.46 7.63 -1.73
CA THR A 54 35.19 7.84 -0.31
C THR A 54 35.56 9.21 0.28
N SER A 55 34.65 9.78 1.10
CA SER A 55 34.98 10.38 2.41
C SER A 55 33.71 10.69 3.22
N GLN A 56 33.73 10.31 4.50
CA GLN A 56 32.79 10.70 5.56
C GLN A 56 33.50 11.71 6.50
N PRO A 57 32.82 12.35 7.47
CA PRO A 57 31.43 12.83 7.49
C PRO A 57 31.34 14.27 8.04
N SER A 58 30.21 14.95 7.86
CA SER A 58 29.78 15.95 8.84
C SER A 58 28.27 16.10 8.84
N ASP A 59 27.69 15.91 10.02
CA ASP A 59 26.29 16.15 10.32
C ASP A 59 25.89 17.59 10.00
N ASN A 60 24.94 17.76 9.09
CA ASN A 60 23.97 18.85 9.17
C ASN A 60 22.69 18.51 8.42
N ASN A 61 21.60 18.82 9.10
CA ASN A 61 20.21 18.67 8.71
C ASN A 61 19.89 19.65 7.56
N THR A 62 19.91 19.17 6.31
CA THR A 62 19.25 19.82 5.19
C THR A 62 18.79 18.77 4.19
N SER A 63 17.54 18.89 3.76
CA SER A 63 16.99 18.28 2.56
C SER A 63 17.70 18.79 1.30
N ALA A 64 18.92 18.34 1.05
CA ALA A 64 19.68 18.63 -0.14
C ALA A 64 20.64 17.48 -0.39
N GLN A 65 20.38 16.74 -1.48
CA GLN A 65 21.37 16.11 -2.38
C GLN A 65 20.67 15.04 -3.25
N TYR A 66 19.61 15.46 -3.95
CA TYR A 66 19.30 15.02 -5.32
C TYR A 66 19.02 16.28 -6.15
N GLU A 67 19.76 17.36 -5.86
CA GLU A 67 19.96 18.45 -6.81
C GLU A 67 21.17 18.08 -7.67
N GLU A 68 20.96 17.16 -8.61
CA GLU A 68 21.54 17.38 -9.91
C GLU A 68 20.49 18.10 -10.75
N SER A 69 20.94 19.10 -11.48
CA SER A 69 20.19 20.08 -12.25
C SER A 69 19.27 19.46 -13.32
N HIS A 70 18.17 18.81 -12.94
CA HIS A 70 17.16 18.37 -13.91
C HIS A 70 16.42 19.61 -14.44
N PRO A 71 16.48 19.92 -15.74
CA PRO A 71 15.85 21.10 -16.33
C PRO A 71 14.32 20.95 -16.49
N GLY A 72 13.71 19.87 -16.00
CA GLY A 72 12.29 19.56 -16.12
C GLY A 72 11.57 19.33 -14.77
N TRP A 73 10.35 18.79 -14.84
CA TRP A 73 9.54 18.37 -13.70
C TRP A 73 9.61 16.85 -13.51
N SER A 74 9.43 16.36 -12.28
CA SER A 74 9.29 14.92 -12.04
C SER A 74 8.40 14.64 -10.84
N GLY A 75 7.82 13.46 -10.81
CA GLY A 75 6.96 13.01 -9.72
C GLY A 75 6.89 11.49 -9.65
N GLN A 76 6.66 10.97 -8.46
CA GLN A 76 6.49 9.54 -8.26
C GLN A 76 5.59 9.24 -7.06
N SER A 77 4.96 8.07 -7.10
CA SER A 77 4.21 7.47 -6.00
C SER A 77 4.70 6.07 -5.63
N GLN A 78 5.82 5.64 -6.19
CA GLN A 78 6.55 4.43 -5.78
C GLN A 78 7.46 4.71 -4.56
N PRO A 79 7.77 3.69 -3.74
CA PRO A 79 8.79 3.82 -2.72
C PRO A 79 10.14 4.20 -3.37
N LYS A 80 10.85 5.18 -2.82
CA LYS A 80 12.25 5.47 -3.22
C LYS A 80 13.13 4.24 -2.95
N SER A 81 14.21 3.99 -3.68
CA SER A 81 15.17 2.89 -3.43
C SER A 81 15.99 3.10 -2.14
N ASP A 82 16.70 2.04 -1.71
CA ASP A 82 17.36 1.93 -0.40
C ASP A 82 18.56 2.87 -0.18
N GLU A 83 19.09 3.51 -1.21
CA GLU A 83 20.37 4.23 -1.14
C GLU A 83 20.29 5.65 -0.56
N GLU A 84 19.10 6.27 -0.47
CA GLU A 84 18.99 7.72 -0.19
C GLU A 84 18.73 8.13 1.28
N SER A 85 18.67 7.24 2.27
CA SER A 85 18.41 7.69 3.65
C SER A 85 18.87 6.72 4.74
N SER A 86 19.50 7.27 5.79
CA SER A 86 19.86 6.55 7.02
C SER A 86 18.74 5.64 7.49
N ASN A 87 19.05 4.36 7.76
CA ASN A 87 18.17 3.28 8.22
C ASN A 87 17.56 3.56 9.62
N ARG A 88 16.86 4.68 9.78
CA ARG A 88 16.29 5.15 11.04
C ARG A 88 14.85 4.66 11.16
N SER A 89 14.52 4.10 12.32
CA SER A 89 13.16 3.68 12.69
C SER A 89 12.58 4.59 13.79
N PHE A 90 11.26 4.60 13.90
CA PHE A 90 10.59 4.94 15.16
C PHE A 90 10.44 3.65 15.96
N VAL A 91 10.72 3.69 17.26
CA VAL A 91 10.42 2.57 18.15
C VAL A 91 9.02 2.81 18.74
N ARG A 92 8.19 1.78 18.73
CA ARG A 92 6.88 1.74 19.39
C ARG A 92 6.78 0.55 20.31
N ASN A 93 6.19 0.74 21.49
CA ASN A 93 5.95 -0.33 22.44
C ASN A 93 4.47 -0.64 22.45
N PHE A 94 4.10 -1.88 22.17
CA PHE A 94 2.71 -2.30 22.23
C PHE A 94 2.49 -3.12 23.48
N ASP A 95 1.60 -2.65 24.35
CA ASP A 95 1.13 -3.39 25.52
C ASP A 95 -0.25 -4.01 25.19
N TRP A 96 -0.42 -5.32 25.35
CA TRP A 96 -1.72 -5.96 25.16
C TRP A 96 -1.98 -7.08 26.15
N GLN A 97 -3.24 -7.47 26.24
CA GLN A 97 -3.67 -8.62 27.04
C GLN A 97 -4.38 -9.64 26.14
N TYR A 98 -4.13 -10.92 26.38
CA TYR A 98 -4.93 -12.01 25.83
C TYR A 98 -5.21 -13.02 26.93
N GLN A 99 -6.50 -13.29 27.17
CA GLN A 99 -6.95 -14.11 28.30
C GLN A 99 -6.37 -13.59 29.64
N TYR A 100 -5.56 -14.39 30.34
CA TYR A 100 -4.94 -14.05 31.62
C TYR A 100 -3.46 -13.63 31.50
N HIS A 101 -2.95 -13.47 30.27
CA HIS A 101 -1.57 -13.10 29.98
C HIS A 101 -1.49 -11.66 29.47
N SER A 102 -0.51 -10.92 29.97
CA SER A 102 -0.19 -9.56 29.53
C SER A 102 1.22 -9.55 29.00
N GLU A 103 1.43 -8.94 27.84
CA GLU A 103 2.73 -8.90 27.18
C GLU A 103 2.99 -7.51 26.58
N SER A 104 4.25 -7.24 26.31
CA SER A 104 4.63 -6.11 25.48
C SER A 104 5.82 -6.41 24.56
N PHE A 105 5.83 -5.78 23.39
CA PHE A 105 7.00 -5.81 22.51
C PHE A 105 7.28 -4.45 21.88
N GLU A 106 8.56 -4.25 21.55
CA GLU A 106 9.00 -3.14 20.73
C GLU A 106 8.94 -3.50 19.24
N LEU A 107 8.41 -2.57 18.44
CA LEU A 107 8.38 -2.62 16.98
C LEU A 107 9.19 -1.46 16.41
N ASP A 108 10.08 -1.78 15.48
CA ASP A 108 10.78 -0.79 14.67
C ASP A 108 9.96 -0.43 13.45
N VAL A 109 9.42 0.79 13.41
CA VAL A 109 8.68 1.32 12.27
C VAL A 109 9.62 2.12 11.36
N PRO A 110 9.93 1.66 10.14
CA PRO A 110 10.90 2.34 9.27
C PRO A 110 10.42 3.73 8.85
N LYS A 111 11.19 4.79 9.15
CA LYS A 111 10.80 6.18 8.84
C LYS A 111 10.56 6.42 7.35
N ARG A 112 11.30 5.72 6.48
CA ARG A 112 11.14 5.82 5.02
C ARG A 112 9.80 5.24 4.58
N LEU A 113 9.47 4.04 5.05
CA LEU A 113 8.20 3.39 4.72
C LEU A 113 7.02 4.21 5.23
N TYR A 114 7.10 4.73 6.46
CA TYR A 114 6.08 5.65 6.98
C TYR A 114 5.91 6.89 6.10
N ARG A 115 7.00 7.57 5.71
CA ARG A 115 6.94 8.76 4.83
C ARG A 115 6.36 8.44 3.45
N TYR A 116 6.61 7.24 2.95
CA TYR A 116 6.06 6.76 1.70
C TYR A 116 4.52 6.69 1.80
N TYR A 117 4.00 5.95 2.77
CA TYR A 117 2.56 5.81 2.98
C TYR A 117 1.88 7.12 3.37
N ALA A 118 2.51 7.97 4.19
CA ALA A 118 1.99 9.29 4.52
C ALA A 118 1.79 10.20 3.30
N ARG A 119 2.47 9.91 2.17
CA ARG A 119 2.34 10.65 0.90
C ARG A 119 1.44 9.96 -0.13
N ARG A 120 1.04 8.70 0.10
CA ARG A 120 0.09 8.00 -0.77
C ARG A 120 -1.23 8.74 -0.81
N TYR A 121 -1.82 8.80 -2.00
CA TYR A 121 -3.13 9.41 -2.18
C TYR A 121 -4.20 8.63 -1.40
N ARG A 122 -5.12 9.34 -0.74
CA ARG A 122 -6.19 8.72 0.06
C ARG A 122 -7.43 8.50 -0.80
N THR A 123 -7.95 7.27 -0.76
CA THR A 123 -9.20 6.89 -1.43
C THR A 123 -10.15 6.25 -0.43
N ARG A 124 -11.42 6.13 -0.80
CA ARG A 124 -12.41 5.35 -0.03
C ARG A 124 -12.42 3.86 -0.36
N SER A 125 -11.46 3.40 -1.15
CA SER A 125 -11.28 1.98 -1.45
C SER A 125 -10.46 1.35 -0.31
N PHE A 126 -11.05 1.22 0.87
CA PHE A 126 -10.35 0.77 2.08
C PHE A 126 -9.69 -0.61 1.93
N ALA A 127 -10.27 -1.50 1.13
CA ALA A 127 -9.67 -2.82 0.83
C ALA A 127 -8.29 -2.70 0.15
N THR A 128 -8.03 -1.62 -0.60
CA THR A 128 -6.73 -1.35 -1.23
C THR A 128 -5.62 -1.12 -0.20
N TYR A 129 -5.96 -0.62 1.00
CA TYR A 129 -4.99 -0.39 2.09
C TYR A 129 -4.48 -1.69 2.69
N ILE A 130 -5.33 -2.73 2.69
CA ILE A 130 -4.97 -4.10 3.08
C ILE A 130 -4.22 -4.81 1.95
N ALA A 131 -4.59 -4.51 0.70
CA ALA A 131 -4.01 -5.15 -0.48
C ALA A 131 -2.58 -4.69 -0.82
N ASP A 132 -2.23 -3.47 -0.41
CA ASP A 132 -0.94 -2.83 -0.66
C ASP A 132 0.22 -3.68 -0.11
N PRO A 133 1.19 -4.12 -0.94
CA PRO A 133 2.21 -5.05 -0.49
C PRO A 133 3.41 -4.41 0.20
N PHE A 134 3.58 -3.08 0.18
CA PHE A 134 4.85 -2.47 0.59
C PHE A 134 5.14 -2.53 2.10
N ASP A 135 4.14 -2.78 2.94
CA ASP A 135 4.28 -2.95 4.40
C ASP A 135 4.20 -4.40 4.88
N GLN A 136 4.11 -5.39 3.97
CA GLN A 136 4.04 -6.81 4.33
C GLN A 136 5.21 -7.27 5.20
N GLY A 137 6.41 -6.72 5.01
CA GLY A 137 7.55 -6.99 5.90
C GLY A 137 7.25 -6.63 7.37
N LEU A 138 6.69 -5.44 7.60
CA LEU A 138 6.32 -4.98 8.94
C LEU A 138 5.16 -5.79 9.53
N ILE A 139 4.20 -6.21 8.69
CA ILE A 139 3.10 -7.08 9.12
C ILE A 139 3.62 -8.47 9.53
N ARG A 140 4.58 -9.03 8.80
CA ARG A 140 5.24 -10.30 9.16
C ARG A 140 6.00 -10.20 10.47
N ASP A 141 6.71 -9.10 10.71
CA ASP A 141 7.40 -8.86 11.99
C ASP A 141 6.41 -8.91 13.18
N ILE A 142 5.22 -8.31 13.03
CA ILE A 142 4.16 -8.38 14.05
C ILE A 142 3.66 -9.82 14.22
N ILE A 143 3.36 -10.51 13.12
CA ILE A 143 2.89 -11.90 13.17
C ILE A 143 3.90 -12.79 13.90
N ASP A 144 5.20 -12.60 13.66
CA ASP A 144 6.24 -13.35 14.33
C ASP A 144 6.24 -13.07 15.85
N ARG A 145 6.04 -11.82 16.28
CA ARG A 145 5.82 -11.50 17.71
C ARG A 145 4.60 -12.18 18.31
N LEU A 146 3.49 -12.23 17.57
CA LEU A 146 2.27 -12.90 18.04
C LEU A 146 2.45 -14.42 18.11
N LYS A 147 3.22 -15.02 17.20
CA LYS A 147 3.59 -16.45 17.24
C LYS A 147 4.53 -16.77 18.40
N GLU A 148 5.51 -15.91 18.68
CA GLU A 148 6.37 -15.99 19.86
C GLU A 148 5.52 -16.00 21.14
N PHE A 149 4.59 -15.05 21.27
CA PHE A 149 3.63 -15.03 22.38
C PHE A 149 2.81 -16.33 22.50
N CYS A 150 2.31 -16.86 21.38
CA CYS A 150 1.56 -18.13 21.43
C CYS A 150 2.44 -19.27 21.93
N THR A 151 3.70 -19.31 21.50
CA THR A 151 4.66 -20.35 21.90
C THR A 151 5.01 -20.25 23.39
N ASP A 152 5.27 -19.05 23.89
CA ASP A 152 5.68 -18.82 25.29
C ASP A 152 4.59 -19.17 26.30
N TYR A 153 3.33 -19.08 25.89
CA TYR A 153 2.16 -19.31 26.74
C TYR A 153 1.38 -20.60 26.41
N ASP A 154 1.95 -21.51 25.60
CA ASP A 154 1.34 -22.77 25.17
C ASP A 154 -0.05 -22.58 24.52
N ILE A 155 -0.25 -21.48 23.80
CA ILE A 155 -1.48 -21.19 23.06
C ILE A 155 -1.42 -21.93 21.72
N PRO A 156 -2.44 -22.74 21.39
CA PRO A 156 -2.52 -23.44 20.11
C PRO A 156 -2.38 -22.50 18.90
N GLU A 157 -1.65 -22.93 17.88
CA GLU A 157 -1.43 -22.13 16.65
C GLU A 157 -2.74 -21.79 15.94
N ASP A 158 -3.77 -22.64 16.04
CA ASP A 158 -5.09 -22.38 15.50
C ASP A 158 -5.81 -21.20 16.19
N GLN A 159 -5.33 -20.72 17.34
CA GLN A 159 -5.82 -19.49 18.01
C GLN A 159 -5.03 -18.23 17.67
N LEU A 160 -4.01 -18.29 16.78
CA LEU A 160 -3.21 -17.11 16.42
C LEU A 160 -4.06 -15.96 15.88
N HIS A 161 -5.15 -16.27 15.18
CA HIS A 161 -6.11 -15.28 14.69
C HIS A 161 -6.84 -14.55 15.85
N GLU A 162 -7.19 -15.26 16.93
CA GLU A 162 -7.79 -14.69 18.13
C GLU A 162 -6.80 -13.78 18.88
N VAL A 163 -5.54 -14.19 18.95
CA VAL A 163 -4.44 -13.38 19.52
C VAL A 163 -4.24 -12.10 18.70
N ALA A 164 -4.21 -12.20 17.37
CA ALA A 164 -4.11 -11.04 16.48
C ALA A 164 -5.30 -10.07 16.62
N ARG A 165 -6.52 -10.59 16.71
CA ARG A 165 -7.71 -9.79 17.01
C ARG A 165 -7.57 -9.06 18.33
N SER A 166 -7.16 -9.77 19.39
CA SER A 166 -6.99 -9.16 20.70
C SER A 166 -5.93 -8.07 20.67
N PHE A 167 -4.77 -8.31 20.07
CA PHE A 167 -3.71 -7.32 19.89
C PHE A 167 -4.22 -6.02 19.28
N VAL A 168 -4.94 -6.09 18.15
CA VAL A 168 -5.49 -4.90 17.49
C VAL A 168 -6.58 -4.22 18.34
N GLN A 169 -7.43 -4.99 19.01
CA GLN A 169 -8.47 -4.44 19.88
C GLN A 169 -7.93 -3.62 21.07
N HIS A 170 -6.65 -3.78 21.43
CA HIS A 170 -6.01 -3.00 22.49
C HIS A 170 -5.46 -1.64 22.02
N PHE A 171 -5.52 -1.33 20.72
CA PHE A 171 -5.11 -0.02 20.22
C PHE A 171 -6.05 1.08 20.71
N GLU A 172 -5.52 2.30 20.90
CA GLU A 172 -6.35 3.41 21.37
C GLU A 172 -7.36 3.80 20.28
N TYR A 173 -8.65 3.79 20.64
CA TYR A 173 -9.68 4.32 19.76
C TYR A 173 -9.59 5.85 19.70
N ALA A 174 -9.22 6.36 18.54
CA ALA A 174 -9.09 7.79 18.29
C ALA A 174 -9.91 8.15 17.05
N SER A 175 -11.09 8.71 17.26
CA SER A 175 -11.87 9.30 16.15
C SER A 175 -11.08 10.44 15.54
N ASP A 176 -11.02 10.50 14.21
CA ASP A 176 -10.58 11.70 13.52
C ASP A 176 -11.36 12.90 14.07
N LYS A 177 -10.63 13.93 14.55
CA LYS A 177 -11.28 15.19 14.92
C LYS A 177 -11.91 15.72 13.64
N VAL A 178 -13.22 15.58 13.52
CA VAL A 178 -14.05 16.15 12.45
C VAL A 178 -13.97 17.66 12.56
N THR A 179 -12.88 18.20 12.06
CA THR A 179 -12.69 19.63 11.86
C THR A 179 -13.40 19.93 10.57
N GLN A 180 -14.55 20.61 10.68
CA GLN A 180 -15.42 21.10 9.61
C GLN A 180 -14.81 21.04 8.20
N GLY A 181 -15.07 19.93 7.49
CA GLY A 181 -14.92 19.87 6.03
C GLY A 181 -13.74 19.09 5.45
N GLU A 182 -12.88 18.46 6.25
CA GLU A 182 -11.83 17.57 5.69
C GLU A 182 -12.29 16.11 5.58
N LEU A 183 -11.82 15.43 4.53
CA LEU A 183 -12.07 14.03 4.23
C LEU A 183 -11.57 13.13 5.38
N GLU A 184 -12.32 12.09 5.67
CA GLU A 184 -11.87 10.86 6.37
C GLU A 184 -10.43 10.51 5.92
N TYR A 185 -9.50 10.37 6.88
CA TYR A 185 -8.09 10.04 6.61
C TYR A 185 -7.85 8.57 6.98
N PRO A 186 -8.26 7.60 6.13
CA PRO A 186 -7.97 6.20 6.41
C PRO A 186 -6.47 5.98 6.45
N LYS A 187 -5.97 5.38 7.52
CA LYS A 187 -4.56 5.07 7.73
C LYS A 187 -4.18 3.77 7.02
N PHE A 188 -2.96 3.74 6.49
CA PHE A 188 -2.33 2.47 6.14
C PHE A 188 -1.90 1.72 7.40
N PRO A 189 -1.74 0.38 7.35
CA PRO A 189 -1.33 -0.41 8.51
C PRO A 189 -0.14 0.17 9.28
N ILE A 190 0.91 0.60 8.55
CA ILE A 190 2.09 1.25 9.17
C ILE A 190 1.78 2.53 9.95
N GLU A 191 0.80 3.33 9.51
CA GLU A 191 0.41 4.56 10.21
C GLU A 191 -0.39 4.24 11.46
N THR A 192 -1.28 3.25 11.41
CA THR A 192 -2.02 2.77 12.59
C THR A 192 -1.06 2.24 13.66
N LEU A 193 -0.02 1.49 13.25
CA LEU A 193 1.03 1.01 14.14
C LEU A 193 1.85 2.17 14.74
N LEU A 194 2.26 3.14 13.92
CA LEU A 194 3.05 4.26 14.42
C LEU A 194 2.25 5.18 15.35
N HIS A 195 0.95 5.31 15.13
CA HIS A 195 0.08 6.16 15.95
C HIS A 195 -0.56 5.41 17.12
N GLU A 196 -0.32 4.10 17.24
CA GLU A 196 -0.85 3.23 18.31
C GLU A 196 -2.38 3.26 18.40
N GLY A 197 -3.05 3.55 17.28
CA GLY A 197 -4.49 3.83 17.30
C GLY A 197 -5.08 4.44 16.04
N GLY A 198 -6.41 4.44 16.03
CA GLY A 198 -7.26 4.93 14.97
C GLY A 198 -8.72 4.69 15.27
N ASP A 199 -9.58 4.90 14.28
CA ASP A 199 -11.02 4.65 14.39
C ASP A 199 -11.41 3.32 13.73
N CYS A 200 -12.66 3.21 13.28
CA CYS A 200 -13.24 1.93 12.89
C CYS A 200 -12.60 1.34 11.64
N GLU A 201 -12.26 2.17 10.65
CA GLU A 201 -11.59 1.76 9.43
C GLU A 201 -10.14 1.39 9.68
N ASP A 202 -9.41 2.20 10.46
CA ASP A 202 -7.98 2.00 10.73
C ASP A 202 -7.73 0.66 11.43
N SER A 203 -8.54 0.36 12.45
CA SER A 203 -8.48 -0.90 13.20
C SER A 203 -8.90 -2.10 12.34
N SER A 204 -9.90 -1.93 11.47
CA SER A 204 -10.30 -2.97 10.51
C SER A 204 -9.20 -3.24 9.47
N ILE A 205 -8.51 -2.21 9.00
CA ILE A 205 -7.43 -2.30 8.01
C ILE A 205 -6.22 -3.05 8.58
N ILE A 206 -5.73 -2.68 9.77
CA ILE A 206 -4.56 -3.36 10.37
C ILE A 206 -4.86 -4.83 10.71
N LEU A 207 -6.02 -5.14 11.30
CA LEU A 207 -6.39 -6.53 11.55
C LEU A 207 -6.58 -7.30 10.24
N GLY A 208 -7.17 -6.67 9.23
CA GLY A 208 -7.32 -7.24 7.90
C GLY A 208 -5.97 -7.56 7.25
N ALA A 209 -4.96 -6.70 7.40
CA ALA A 209 -3.61 -6.93 6.89
C ALA A 209 -2.94 -8.12 7.57
N ILE A 210 -3.01 -8.19 8.90
CA ILE A 210 -2.48 -9.31 9.69
C ILE A 210 -3.16 -10.63 9.29
N LEU A 211 -4.49 -10.66 9.27
CA LEU A 211 -5.24 -11.89 8.95
C LEU A 211 -5.05 -12.31 7.49
N ARG A 212 -4.96 -11.37 6.55
CA ARG A 212 -4.63 -11.69 5.15
C ARG A 212 -3.26 -12.34 5.04
N GLU A 213 -2.26 -11.79 5.72
CA GLU A 213 -0.90 -12.33 5.71
C GLU A 213 -0.83 -13.71 6.40
N LEU A 214 -1.72 -13.97 7.37
CA LEU A 214 -1.95 -15.30 7.94
C LEU A 214 -2.73 -16.27 7.03
N GLY A 215 -3.12 -15.84 5.82
CA GLY A 215 -3.79 -16.68 4.82
C GLY A 215 -5.32 -16.67 4.88
N TYR A 216 -5.94 -15.80 5.68
CA TYR A 216 -7.40 -15.68 5.73
C TYR A 216 -7.94 -14.83 4.58
N ASN A 217 -9.09 -15.25 4.06
CA ASN A 217 -9.90 -14.41 3.18
C ASN A 217 -10.59 -13.33 4.02
N VAL A 218 -10.35 -12.06 3.68
CA VAL A 218 -10.89 -10.92 4.43
C VAL A 218 -11.65 -9.95 3.53
N ALA A 219 -12.62 -9.26 4.12
CA ALA A 219 -13.39 -8.21 3.47
C ALA A 219 -13.59 -7.02 4.41
N ILE A 220 -13.51 -5.80 3.85
CA ILE A 220 -13.97 -4.61 4.56
C ILE A 220 -15.50 -4.62 4.57
N LEU A 221 -16.11 -4.47 5.74
CA LEU A 221 -17.55 -4.43 5.92
C LEU A 221 -18.00 -3.01 6.27
N VAL A 222 -18.69 -2.35 5.35
CA VAL A 222 -19.23 -1.00 5.58
C VAL A 222 -20.68 -1.12 6.04
N LEU A 223 -21.04 -0.40 7.11
CA LEU A 223 -22.40 -0.27 7.63
C LEU A 223 -22.89 1.18 7.41
N PRO A 224 -23.37 1.54 6.20
CA PRO A 224 -23.53 2.95 5.80
C PRO A 224 -24.51 3.73 6.70
N ARG A 225 -25.61 3.11 7.11
CA ARG A 225 -26.62 3.74 7.99
C ARG A 225 -26.14 3.92 9.43
N LYS A 226 -25.06 3.24 9.80
CA LYS A 226 -24.46 3.31 11.14
C LYS A 226 -23.19 4.15 11.16
N GLN A 227 -22.69 4.57 9.99
CA GLN A 227 -21.40 5.25 9.86
C GLN A 227 -20.29 4.49 10.61
N HIS A 228 -20.22 3.19 10.35
CA HIS A 228 -19.29 2.27 11.02
C HIS A 228 -18.68 1.32 10.00
N MET A 229 -17.45 0.90 10.28
CA MET A 229 -16.74 -0.14 9.55
C MET A 229 -16.40 -1.29 10.49
N MET A 230 -16.45 -2.50 9.95
CA MET A 230 -16.03 -3.72 10.61
C MET A 230 -15.15 -4.51 9.64
N LEU A 231 -14.45 -5.50 10.17
CA LEU A 231 -13.77 -6.50 9.33
C LEU A 231 -14.67 -7.73 9.15
N GLY A 232 -14.59 -8.36 7.99
CA GLY A 232 -15.18 -9.65 7.70
C GLY A 232 -14.08 -10.67 7.46
N VAL A 233 -14.17 -11.82 8.11
CA VAL A 233 -13.18 -12.90 7.99
C VAL A 233 -13.89 -14.20 7.61
N SER A 234 -13.43 -14.82 6.53
CA SER A 234 -13.93 -16.12 6.10
C SER A 234 -13.11 -17.23 6.74
N PHE A 235 -13.82 -18.20 7.31
CA PHE A 235 -13.26 -19.37 7.96
C PHE A 235 -13.70 -20.63 7.23
N HIS A 236 -12.80 -21.61 7.10
CA HIS A 236 -13.15 -22.90 6.50
C HIS A 236 -14.21 -23.67 7.30
N ALA A 237 -14.20 -23.52 8.62
CA ALA A 237 -15.20 -24.08 9.50
C ALA A 237 -16.24 -23.00 9.86
N ASN A 238 -17.50 -23.38 9.95
CA ASN A 238 -18.52 -22.50 10.50
C ASN A 238 -18.27 -22.34 12.01
N ILE A 239 -17.81 -21.16 12.40
CA ILE A 239 -17.53 -20.80 13.81
C ILE A 239 -18.76 -20.20 14.52
N GLY A 240 -19.89 -20.05 13.81
CA GLY A 240 -21.11 -19.42 14.30
C GLY A 240 -21.02 -17.89 14.42
N GLY A 241 -22.11 -17.28 14.89
CA GLY A 241 -22.20 -15.83 15.09
C GLY A 241 -22.74 -15.07 13.87
N ALA A 242 -22.61 -13.74 13.90
CA ALA A 242 -23.07 -12.88 12.82
C ALA A 242 -22.13 -12.93 11.61
N CYS A 243 -22.68 -13.22 10.43
CA CYS A 243 -21.98 -13.29 9.16
C CYS A 243 -22.70 -12.49 8.07
N VAL A 244 -21.99 -12.24 6.97
CA VAL A 244 -22.54 -11.71 5.73
C VAL A 244 -22.02 -12.54 4.55
N GLU A 245 -22.92 -12.95 3.66
CA GLU A 245 -22.56 -13.63 2.42
C GLU A 245 -22.27 -12.59 1.33
N HIS A 246 -21.20 -12.80 0.58
CA HIS A 246 -20.86 -12.04 -0.61
C HIS A 246 -20.31 -12.99 -1.68
N GLU A 247 -21.01 -13.09 -2.81
CA GLU A 247 -20.60 -13.90 -3.98
C GLU A 247 -20.28 -15.37 -3.65
N GLY A 248 -20.98 -15.95 -2.68
CA GLY A 248 -20.81 -17.35 -2.25
C GLY A 248 -19.74 -17.56 -1.16
N GLU A 249 -19.03 -16.51 -0.75
CA GLU A 249 -18.14 -16.52 0.42
C GLU A 249 -18.88 -15.97 1.65
N GLU A 250 -18.77 -16.64 2.79
CA GLU A 250 -19.33 -16.18 4.06
C GLU A 250 -18.25 -15.48 4.90
N TYR A 251 -18.48 -14.21 5.25
CA TYR A 251 -17.58 -13.44 6.10
C TYR A 251 -18.19 -13.27 7.49
N THR A 252 -17.53 -13.82 8.50
CA THR A 252 -17.89 -13.60 9.91
C THR A 252 -17.49 -12.18 10.32
N LEU A 253 -18.41 -11.44 10.94
CA LEU A 253 -18.20 -10.05 11.35
C LEU A 253 -17.22 -9.98 12.53
N VAL A 254 -16.34 -8.98 12.51
CA VAL A 254 -15.36 -8.72 13.57
C VAL A 254 -15.40 -7.25 13.96
N GLU A 255 -15.79 -6.99 15.21
CA GLU A 255 -15.68 -5.65 15.81
C GLU A 255 -14.25 -5.45 16.33
N THR A 256 -13.57 -4.41 15.84
CA THR A 256 -12.14 -4.18 16.10
C THR A 256 -11.89 -3.02 17.07
N THR A 257 -12.90 -2.20 17.35
CA THR A 257 -12.72 -0.89 18.01
C THR A 257 -12.57 -0.92 19.53
N SER A 258 -12.74 -2.08 20.15
CA SER A 258 -12.51 -2.24 21.60
C SER A 258 -12.27 -3.71 21.97
N PRO A 259 -11.62 -3.99 23.11
CA PRO A 259 -11.47 -5.34 23.63
C PRO A 259 -12.82 -6.01 23.93
N GLY A 260 -12.83 -7.34 23.88
CA GLY A 260 -13.94 -8.18 24.35
C GLY A 260 -14.99 -8.55 23.30
N TRP A 261 -14.77 -8.22 22.02
CA TRP A 261 -15.63 -8.66 20.93
C TRP A 261 -15.03 -9.87 20.21
N ASP A 262 -15.62 -11.05 20.40
CA ASP A 262 -15.23 -12.24 19.67
C ASP A 262 -15.74 -12.22 18.21
N TYR A 263 -15.23 -13.13 17.38
CA TYR A 263 -15.72 -13.34 16.03
C TYR A 263 -17.23 -13.59 16.03
N GLY A 264 -17.95 -12.89 15.15
CA GLY A 264 -19.40 -12.97 15.01
C GLY A 264 -20.19 -12.27 16.14
N SER A 265 -19.52 -11.73 17.15
CA SER A 265 -20.15 -10.90 18.17
C SER A 265 -20.27 -9.46 17.66
N ILE A 266 -21.49 -8.92 17.69
CA ILE A 266 -21.76 -7.55 17.24
C ILE A 266 -22.36 -6.71 18.37
N PRO A 267 -21.95 -5.43 18.50
CA PRO A 267 -22.62 -4.49 19.38
C PRO A 267 -24.12 -4.40 19.09
N PRO A 268 -25.02 -4.39 20.10
CA PRO A 268 -26.47 -4.32 19.89
C PRO A 268 -26.93 -3.13 19.01
N ARG A 269 -26.16 -2.04 19.00
CA ARG A 269 -26.42 -0.87 18.14
C ARG A 269 -26.30 -1.16 16.64
N TYR A 270 -25.62 -2.24 16.25
CA TYR A 270 -25.38 -2.66 14.87
C TYR A 270 -26.22 -3.87 14.46
N THR A 271 -27.01 -4.45 15.36
CA THR A 271 -27.95 -5.51 15.02
C THR A 271 -28.89 -5.07 13.89
N ASN A 272 -29.09 -5.96 12.91
CA ASN A 272 -29.88 -5.72 11.69
C ASN A 272 -29.39 -4.54 10.81
N ALA A 273 -28.14 -4.10 10.96
CA ALA A 273 -27.56 -3.14 10.04
C ALA A 273 -27.43 -3.74 8.64
N SER A 274 -27.63 -2.91 7.62
CA SER A 274 -27.25 -3.28 6.25
C SER A 274 -25.74 -3.22 6.14
N VAL A 275 -25.15 -4.32 5.70
CA VAL A 275 -23.70 -4.50 5.52
C VAL A 275 -23.41 -4.57 4.02
N ARG A 276 -22.32 -3.92 3.61
CA ARG A 276 -21.72 -4.09 2.27
C ARG A 276 -20.32 -4.64 2.46
N ALA A 277 -20.05 -5.79 1.84
CA ALA A 277 -18.73 -6.41 1.85
C ALA A 277 -17.91 -5.95 0.64
N TYR A 278 -16.63 -5.67 0.90
CA TYR A 278 -15.62 -5.33 -0.09
C TYR A 278 -14.42 -6.28 0.09
N PRO A 279 -14.40 -7.42 -0.63
CA PRO A 279 -13.31 -8.40 -0.53
C PRO A 279 -11.95 -7.81 -0.88
N VAL A 280 -10.91 -8.23 -0.16
CA VAL A 280 -9.53 -7.77 -0.38
C VAL A 280 -8.83 -8.52 -1.53
N ASN A 281 -9.37 -9.65 -1.97
CA ASN A 281 -8.76 -10.50 -2.99
C ASN A 281 -8.87 -9.97 -4.44
N ASP A 282 -9.58 -8.86 -4.64
CA ASP A 282 -9.81 -8.24 -5.95
C ASP A 282 -9.41 -6.74 -5.96
N GLN A 283 -8.16 -6.43 -5.63
CA GLN A 283 -7.69 -5.07 -5.42
C GLN A 283 -6.45 -4.74 -6.27
N PRO A 284 -6.59 -3.95 -7.35
CA PRO A 284 -5.43 -3.39 -8.04
C PRO A 284 -4.76 -2.30 -7.19
N VAL A 285 -3.42 -2.24 -7.23
CA VAL A 285 -2.63 -1.24 -6.52
C VAL A 285 -1.63 -0.64 -7.51
N LEU A 286 -2.04 0.44 -8.18
CA LEU A 286 -1.17 1.16 -9.10
C LEU A 286 -0.24 2.12 -8.36
N VAL A 287 1.01 2.16 -8.82
CA VAL A 287 2.00 3.21 -8.52
C VAL A 287 2.65 3.68 -9.81
N HIS A 288 3.25 4.87 -9.80
CA HIS A 288 3.89 5.43 -10.99
C HIS A 288 5.11 6.29 -10.68
N LYS A 289 5.89 6.55 -11.72
CA LYS A 289 6.95 7.57 -11.79
C LYS A 289 6.90 8.25 -13.15
N TRP A 290 7.26 9.53 -13.21
CA TRP A 290 7.34 10.29 -14.44
C TRP A 290 8.35 11.44 -14.35
N SER A 291 8.86 11.83 -15.52
CA SER A 291 9.63 13.04 -15.77
C SER A 291 9.00 13.80 -16.93
N ALA A 292 9.17 15.12 -16.95
CA ALA A 292 8.67 16.00 -17.99
C ALA A 292 9.77 17.01 -18.33
N GLU A 293 10.36 16.91 -19.51
CA GLU A 293 11.54 17.68 -19.91
C GLU A 293 11.23 18.63 -21.07
N PRO A 294 11.52 19.95 -20.94
CA PRO A 294 11.38 20.89 -22.05
C PRO A 294 12.32 20.55 -23.20
N THR A 295 11.83 20.63 -24.44
CA THR A 295 12.61 20.31 -25.66
C THR A 295 13.32 21.52 -26.28
N GLY A 296 13.06 22.73 -25.77
CA GLY A 296 13.60 23.99 -26.29
C GLY A 296 12.73 24.69 -27.34
N ASP A 297 11.78 23.98 -27.95
CA ASP A 297 10.84 24.51 -28.95
C ASP A 297 9.46 24.89 -28.37
N GLY A 298 9.34 24.94 -27.04
CA GLY A 298 8.08 25.17 -26.31
C GLY A 298 7.25 23.92 -26.07
N ASP A 299 7.77 22.74 -26.39
CA ASP A 299 7.18 21.45 -26.04
C ASP A 299 7.85 20.84 -24.81
N VAL A 300 7.13 19.93 -24.15
CA VAL A 300 7.60 19.11 -23.05
C VAL A 300 7.38 17.64 -23.39
N VAL A 301 8.43 16.84 -23.27
CA VAL A 301 8.35 15.38 -23.38
C VAL A 301 8.10 14.81 -22.00
N ILE A 302 7.01 14.08 -21.84
CA ILE A 302 6.64 13.40 -20.59
C ILE A 302 6.89 11.92 -20.77
N ASP A 303 7.86 11.40 -20.02
CA ASP A 303 8.16 9.98 -19.93
C ASP A 303 7.69 9.45 -18.58
N GLY A 304 7.20 8.22 -18.54
CA GLY A 304 6.81 7.63 -17.27
C GLY A 304 6.48 6.16 -17.34
N HIS A 305 6.16 5.64 -16.16
CA HIS A 305 5.95 4.22 -15.91
C HIS A 305 4.83 4.04 -14.90
N ILE A 306 3.96 3.06 -15.16
CA ILE A 306 2.85 2.67 -14.30
C ILE A 306 3.00 1.18 -14.01
N ALA A 307 2.92 0.78 -12.75
CA ALA A 307 3.02 -0.62 -12.35
C ALA A 307 1.85 -1.01 -11.44
N ASN A 308 1.35 -2.23 -11.61
CA ASN A 308 0.30 -2.79 -10.76
C ASN A 308 0.88 -3.81 -9.77
N PHE A 309 0.92 -3.42 -8.50
CA PHE A 309 1.37 -4.25 -7.38
C PHE A 309 0.22 -4.94 -6.62
N GLY A 310 -1.03 -4.71 -7.06
CA GLY A 310 -2.20 -5.30 -6.42
C GLY A 310 -2.30 -6.80 -6.65
N ASN A 311 -3.34 -7.40 -6.09
CA ASN A 311 -3.66 -8.82 -6.29
C ASN A 311 -4.69 -9.05 -7.41
N ALA A 312 -5.09 -8.00 -8.12
CA ALA A 312 -6.04 -8.07 -9.24
C ALA A 312 -5.67 -7.19 -10.43
N PRO A 313 -6.23 -7.47 -11.62
CA PRO A 313 -6.05 -6.62 -12.79
C PRO A 313 -6.70 -5.24 -12.61
N ALA A 314 -6.07 -4.20 -13.15
CA ALA A 314 -6.63 -2.86 -13.24
C ALA A 314 -7.26 -2.64 -14.63
N ASN A 315 -8.57 -2.39 -14.66
CA ASN A 315 -9.32 -2.15 -15.90
C ASN A 315 -9.31 -0.66 -16.27
N LYS A 316 -9.15 -0.36 -17.56
CA LYS A 316 -9.24 0.98 -18.15
C LYS A 316 -8.39 2.02 -17.41
N VAL A 317 -7.13 1.68 -17.17
CA VAL A 317 -6.18 2.59 -16.52
C VAL A 317 -5.98 3.81 -17.41
N THR A 318 -6.13 5.00 -16.83
CA THR A 318 -5.90 6.27 -17.53
C THR A 318 -4.93 7.13 -16.76
N ALA A 319 -3.96 7.71 -17.45
CA ALA A 319 -3.06 8.72 -16.91
C ALA A 319 -3.35 10.08 -17.53
N VAL A 320 -3.64 11.07 -16.69
CA VAL A 320 -3.89 12.46 -17.10
C VAL A 320 -2.86 13.36 -16.43
N PHE A 321 -2.09 14.07 -17.26
CA PHE A 321 -1.13 15.06 -16.83
C PHE A 321 -1.75 16.44 -16.78
N TYR A 322 -1.33 17.25 -15.82
CA TYR A 322 -1.73 18.63 -15.66
C TYR A 322 -0.48 19.48 -15.46
N PHE A 323 -0.42 20.62 -16.14
CA PHE A 323 0.31 21.76 -15.61
C PHE A 323 -0.64 22.57 -14.75
N GLU A 324 -0.25 22.87 -13.52
CA GLU A 324 -1.05 23.64 -12.59
C GLU A 324 -0.21 24.68 -11.85
N THR A 325 -0.86 25.76 -11.39
CA THR A 325 -0.22 26.73 -10.50
C THR A 325 0.08 26.10 -9.15
N GLU A 326 0.93 26.73 -8.34
CA GLU A 326 1.19 26.31 -6.95
C GLU A 326 -0.10 26.16 -6.12
N ARG A 327 -1.09 27.02 -6.38
CA ARG A 327 -2.43 27.00 -5.75
C ARG A 327 -3.37 25.92 -6.31
N GLY A 328 -2.88 25.04 -7.21
CA GLY A 328 -3.62 23.92 -7.77
C GLY A 328 -4.62 24.28 -8.88
N ARG A 329 -4.52 25.46 -9.48
CA ARG A 329 -5.34 25.81 -10.64
C ARG A 329 -4.74 25.17 -11.88
N ALA A 330 -5.45 24.23 -12.50
CA ALA A 330 -5.05 23.64 -13.77
C ALA A 330 -4.94 24.72 -14.88
N ILE A 331 -3.82 24.72 -15.58
CA ILE A 331 -3.50 25.59 -16.71
C ILE A 331 -3.73 24.81 -18.01
N SER A 332 -3.23 23.57 -18.06
CA SER A 332 -3.51 22.61 -19.14
C SER A 332 -3.75 21.23 -18.56
N ARG A 333 -4.35 20.36 -19.38
CA ARG A 333 -4.62 18.96 -19.04
C ARG A 333 -4.48 18.11 -20.29
N GLU A 334 -3.74 17.02 -20.21
CA GLU A 334 -3.53 16.12 -21.34
C GLU A 334 -3.67 14.67 -20.89
N LYS A 335 -4.43 13.88 -21.65
CA LYS A 335 -4.50 12.43 -21.41
C LYS A 335 -3.29 11.79 -22.09
N ILE A 336 -2.31 11.38 -21.30
CA ILE A 336 -1.00 10.93 -21.81
C ILE A 336 -0.90 9.41 -21.98
N CYS A 337 -1.76 8.64 -21.31
CA CYS A 337 -1.76 7.18 -21.42
C CYS A 337 -3.17 6.61 -21.20
N SER A 338 -3.48 5.50 -21.88
CA SER A 338 -4.68 4.68 -21.66
C SER A 338 -4.33 3.21 -21.84
N ILE A 339 -4.65 2.38 -20.86
CA ILE A 339 -4.36 0.94 -20.84
C ILE A 339 -5.68 0.22 -20.56
N ASP A 340 -6.15 -0.61 -21.50
CA ASP A 340 -7.45 -1.29 -21.34
C ASP A 340 -7.45 -2.27 -20.16
N LEU A 341 -6.33 -2.98 -19.95
CA LEU A 341 -6.16 -3.93 -18.87
C LEU A 341 -4.67 -4.02 -18.48
N LEU A 342 -4.37 -3.82 -17.20
CA LEU A 342 -3.03 -3.99 -16.63
C LEU A 342 -3.07 -5.05 -15.53
N TYR A 343 -2.58 -6.26 -15.82
CA TYR A 343 -2.60 -7.36 -14.86
C TYR A 343 -1.68 -7.08 -13.66
N ASN A 344 -1.95 -7.74 -12.54
CA ASN A 344 -1.06 -7.72 -11.38
C ASN A 344 0.35 -8.21 -11.76
N GLY A 345 1.36 -7.51 -11.23
CA GLY A 345 2.77 -7.72 -11.53
C GLY A 345 3.22 -7.18 -12.89
N GLN A 346 2.34 -6.58 -13.68
CA GLN A 346 2.72 -5.93 -14.95
C GLN A 346 3.00 -4.45 -14.75
N SER A 347 3.72 -3.90 -15.72
CA SER A 347 3.96 -2.48 -15.84
C SER A 347 3.86 -1.99 -17.28
N HIS A 348 3.78 -0.68 -17.45
CA HIS A 348 3.63 -0.02 -18.74
C HIS A 348 4.42 1.29 -18.76
N GLU A 349 5.30 1.42 -19.75
CA GLU A 349 6.01 2.65 -20.05
C GLU A 349 5.21 3.50 -21.05
N PHE A 350 5.28 4.81 -20.89
CA PHE A 350 4.69 5.75 -21.84
C PHE A 350 5.65 6.92 -22.10
N SER A 351 5.54 7.50 -23.28
CA SER A 351 6.21 8.74 -23.66
C SER A 351 5.24 9.58 -24.48
N GLN A 352 5.04 10.84 -24.10
CA GLN A 352 4.10 11.73 -24.75
C GLN A 352 4.65 13.16 -24.80
N THR A 353 4.68 13.75 -25.99
CA THR A 353 4.97 15.17 -26.16
C THR A 353 3.69 15.98 -25.96
N VAL A 354 3.78 17.05 -25.16
CA VAL A 354 2.72 18.02 -24.91
C VAL A 354 3.26 19.44 -25.05
N PHE A 355 2.39 20.40 -25.34
CA PHE A 355 2.79 21.80 -25.39
C PHE A 355 2.99 22.36 -23.98
N GLU A 356 4.12 23.06 -23.74
CA GLU A 356 4.31 23.80 -22.51
C GLU A 356 3.36 25.00 -22.50
N PRO A 357 2.46 25.14 -21.52
CA PRO A 357 1.53 26.26 -21.53
C PRO A 357 2.29 27.58 -21.36
N ASN A 358 2.09 28.53 -22.27
CA ASN A 358 2.58 29.90 -22.13
C ASN A 358 2.05 30.51 -20.82
N ASN A 359 2.91 30.65 -19.80
CA ASN A 359 2.54 31.23 -18.52
C ASN A 359 3.65 32.17 -18.00
N GLU A 360 3.26 33.30 -17.42
CA GLU A 360 4.19 34.30 -16.84
C GLU A 360 4.59 33.98 -15.38
N GLY A 361 4.33 32.77 -14.90
CA GLY A 361 4.66 32.39 -13.53
C GLY A 361 4.75 30.89 -13.30
N ASP A 362 5.29 30.55 -12.13
CA ASP A 362 5.76 29.19 -11.85
C ASP A 362 4.63 28.14 -11.89
N VAL A 363 4.93 27.00 -12.50
CA VAL A 363 4.02 25.85 -12.69
C VAL A 363 4.62 24.57 -12.13
N ARG A 364 3.75 23.64 -11.74
CA ARG A 364 4.13 22.26 -11.42
C ARG A 364 3.39 21.27 -12.30
N GLY A 365 4.03 20.14 -12.56
CA GLY A 365 3.40 18.99 -13.17
C GLY A 365 2.65 18.17 -12.13
N ARG A 366 1.48 17.66 -12.50
CA ARG A 366 0.68 16.73 -11.71
C ARG A 366 0.19 15.59 -12.59
N LEU A 367 0.49 14.35 -12.21
CA LEU A 367 -0.08 13.16 -12.83
C LEU A 367 -1.18 12.59 -11.95
N LYS A 368 -2.35 12.33 -12.55
CA LYS A 368 -3.46 11.60 -11.93
C LYS A 368 -3.66 10.27 -12.65
N LEU A 369 -3.67 9.18 -11.89
CA LEU A 369 -4.03 7.85 -12.37
C LEU A 369 -5.45 7.48 -11.97
N SER A 370 -6.18 6.84 -12.86
CA SER A 370 -7.54 6.38 -12.58
C SER A 370 -7.76 4.96 -13.10
N ILE A 371 -8.61 4.19 -12.41
CA ILE A 371 -9.07 2.85 -12.78
C ILE A 371 -10.58 2.95 -13.01
N ASP A 372 -11.05 2.53 -14.19
CA ASP A 372 -12.45 2.66 -14.61
C ASP A 372 -13.07 4.06 -14.31
N GLY A 373 -12.28 5.10 -14.53
CA GLY A 373 -12.66 6.50 -14.29
C GLY A 373 -12.63 6.97 -12.83
N SER A 374 -12.36 6.10 -11.87
CA SER A 374 -12.18 6.45 -10.46
C SER A 374 -10.72 6.78 -10.18
N LEU A 375 -10.48 7.92 -9.52
CA LEU A 375 -9.13 8.36 -9.14
C LEU A 375 -8.48 7.34 -8.18
N HIS A 376 -7.32 6.85 -8.56
CA HIS A 376 -6.59 5.82 -7.81
C HIS A 376 -5.36 6.41 -7.11
N ASP A 377 -4.55 7.19 -7.83
CA ASP A 377 -3.33 7.74 -7.28
C ASP A 377 -2.92 9.06 -7.96
N VAL A 378 -2.09 9.85 -7.26
CA VAL A 378 -1.66 11.18 -7.68
C VAL A 378 -0.21 11.42 -7.30
N SER A 379 0.54 12.09 -8.17
CA SER A 379 1.83 12.68 -7.80
C SER A 379 1.99 14.08 -8.39
N THR A 380 2.79 14.91 -7.73
CA THR A 380 3.08 16.28 -8.13
C THR A 380 4.57 16.56 -8.07
N SER A 381 5.09 17.32 -9.01
CA SER A 381 6.44 17.87 -8.93
C SER A 381 6.50 19.10 -8.02
N PHE A 382 7.73 19.56 -7.77
CA PHE A 382 7.96 20.93 -7.31
C PHE A 382 7.52 21.95 -8.38
N THR A 383 7.24 23.15 -7.91
CA THR A 383 6.93 24.33 -8.72
C THR A 383 8.22 24.86 -9.37
N ARG A 384 8.15 25.27 -10.63
CA ARG A 384 9.26 25.82 -11.42
C ARG A 384 8.82 27.04 -12.19
#